data_AF-A0AAV2ZCF7-F1
#
_entry.id   AF-A0AAV2ZCF7-F1
#
_cell.length_a   1.000
_cell.length_b   1.000
_cell.length_c   1.000
_cell.angle_alpha   90.00
_cell.angle_beta   90.00
_cell.angle_gamma   90.00
#
_symmetry.space_group_name_H-M   'P 1'
#
loop_
_entity.id
_entity.type
_entity.pdbx_description
1 polymer ?
#
loop_
_entity_poly.entity_id
_entity_poly.type
_entity_poly.pdbx_seq_one_letter_code
_entity_poly.pdbx_strand_id
1 'polypeptide(L)'
;MLLSDIPRSGYSVNGFMATYKFLEPDGMQLYGPWSYSVQRLTRTNATDTLTPVWPYKFDTTSTVWRAFAQLFNLTSFPPCVRYASACPSENMNSSFVFDIMDSMADAVANVSSTYQFQNSKGLGPTAVAMRSQANYVDRLHHYLLPQLFRNPSWRTNQAIYFGADLAARPDFGVCRRSAARPLACNELWLNSRRSCAPGDPRCFHGGLVWDHITRHLRAVQGAFPDLQVDLTVLESSEDARVCRGLSITGRRYVDVDYRYEGGLLTSDALERYRVVAYLRLFGQLYFFVRVLFLLGSCYVTRVAEEKYQLASRRNKVKAAARVFVRLPSHAIIYGSPLPVICYIVAHLVDAPTTYEMVSHQFDPGWAFSTSALRTTLRSQPSKCAMSGS
;
A
#
# COMPACT_ATOMS: atom_id res chain seq x y z
N MET A 1 16.22 27.78 0.78
CA MET A 1 16.45 26.40 0.30
C MET A 1 17.70 25.77 0.92
N LEU A 2 18.92 26.31 0.75
CA LEU A 2 20.16 25.63 1.18
C LEU A 2 20.34 25.34 2.68
N LEU A 3 19.83 26.19 3.59
CA LEU A 3 20.01 25.99 5.04
C LEU A 3 18.99 25.03 5.68
N SER A 4 17.87 24.73 5.01
CA SER A 4 16.74 23.99 5.61
C SER A 4 16.70 22.49 5.27
N ASP A 5 17.51 22.02 4.33
CA ASP A 5 17.36 20.67 3.79
C ASP A 5 18.16 19.59 4.54
N ILE A 6 19.22 19.93 5.28
CA ILE A 6 19.90 18.98 6.19
C ILE A 6 18.96 18.51 7.29
N PRO A 7 18.35 19.41 8.09
CA PRO A 7 17.48 18.97 9.17
C PRO A 7 16.24 18.23 8.63
N ARG A 8 15.71 18.57 7.44
CA ARG A 8 14.58 17.85 6.84
C ARG A 8 14.87 16.39 6.52
N SER A 9 16.09 16.04 6.12
CA SER A 9 16.42 14.66 5.73
C SER A 9 16.45 13.69 6.91
N GLY A 10 17.06 14.06 8.04
CA GLY A 10 17.19 13.17 9.20
C GLY A 10 16.02 13.19 10.17
N TYR A 11 15.32 14.32 10.31
CA TYR A 11 14.13 14.37 11.18
C TYR A 11 12.96 13.56 10.62
N SER A 12 12.83 13.49 9.29
CA SER A 12 11.75 12.74 8.63
C SER A 12 11.91 11.22 8.83
N VAL A 13 13.13 10.70 8.74
CA VAL A 13 13.39 9.24 8.87
C VAL A 13 13.28 8.76 10.31
N ASN A 14 13.72 9.56 11.30
CA ASN A 14 13.51 9.21 12.71
C ASN A 14 12.03 9.24 13.10
N GLY A 15 11.24 10.17 12.54
CA GLY A 15 9.78 10.12 12.64
C GLY A 15 9.20 8.85 12.00
N PHE A 16 9.82 8.37 10.93
CA PHE A 16 9.38 7.18 10.19
C PHE A 16 9.31 5.91 11.04
N MET A 17 10.38 5.64 11.80
CA MET A 17 10.41 4.47 12.70
C MET A 17 9.43 4.60 13.87
N ALA A 18 9.05 5.82 14.23
CA ALA A 18 8.03 6.06 15.25
C ALA A 18 6.61 5.95 14.69
N THR A 19 6.38 6.29 13.42
CA THR A 19 5.05 6.28 12.79
C THR A 19 4.68 4.91 12.21
N TYR A 20 5.62 4.21 11.57
CA TYR A 20 5.35 2.96 10.86
C TYR A 20 5.98 1.76 11.54
N LYS A 21 5.22 0.66 11.61
CA LYS A 21 5.69 -0.57 12.22
C LYS A 21 6.46 -1.41 11.20
N PHE A 22 7.69 -1.76 11.53
CA PHE A 22 8.47 -2.71 10.74
C PHE A 22 8.00 -4.14 11.00
N LEU A 23 7.66 -4.83 9.92
CA LEU A 23 7.33 -6.26 9.95
C LEU A 23 8.53 -7.08 9.45
N GLU A 24 9.24 -6.55 8.46
CA GLU A 24 10.45 -7.11 7.84
C GLU A 24 11.53 -6.00 7.76
N PRO A 25 12.80 -6.33 7.49
CA PRO A 25 13.86 -5.32 7.36
C PRO A 25 13.55 -4.20 6.34
N ASP A 26 12.88 -4.56 5.25
CA ASP A 26 12.45 -3.69 4.15
C ASP A 26 10.92 -3.54 4.07
N GLY A 27 10.16 -4.36 4.80
CA GLY A 27 8.69 -4.36 4.84
C GLY A 27 8.14 -3.60 6.04
N MET A 28 7.45 -2.50 5.78
CA MET A 28 6.75 -1.69 6.77
C MET A 28 5.25 -1.85 6.62
N GLN A 29 4.53 -1.81 7.73
CA GLN A 29 3.08 -1.69 7.74
C GLN A 29 2.69 -0.24 7.52
N LEU A 30 2.04 0.03 6.39
CA LEU A 30 1.57 1.36 6.02
C LEU A 30 0.30 1.74 6.79
N TYR A 31 -0.64 0.80 6.90
CA TYR A 31 -1.86 0.93 7.70
C TYR A 31 -2.40 -0.44 8.11
N GLY A 32 -3.36 -0.42 9.02
CA GLY A 32 -3.94 -1.62 9.60
C GLY A 32 -3.04 -2.26 10.67
N PRO A 33 -3.25 -3.54 11.01
CA PRO A 33 -4.26 -4.42 10.43
C PRO A 33 -5.63 -3.97 10.91
N TRP A 34 -6.51 -3.62 9.98
CA TRP A 34 -7.88 -3.29 10.32
C TRP A 34 -8.67 -4.58 10.51
N SER A 35 -9.47 -4.60 11.58
CA SER A 35 -10.44 -5.67 11.86
C SER A 35 -11.80 -5.01 11.92
N TYR A 36 -12.47 -4.93 10.77
CA TYR A 36 -13.77 -4.26 10.67
C TYR A 36 -14.80 -4.94 11.58
N SER A 37 -15.63 -4.12 12.23
CA SER A 37 -16.73 -4.63 13.04
C SER A 37 -17.80 -5.22 12.14
N VAL A 38 -18.16 -6.48 12.39
CA VAL A 38 -19.21 -7.17 11.64
C VAL A 38 -20.49 -7.24 12.46
N GLN A 39 -21.62 -6.96 11.79
CA GLN A 39 -22.93 -7.17 12.39
C GLN A 39 -23.27 -8.67 12.36
N ARG A 40 -23.85 -9.18 13.44
CA ARG A 40 -24.40 -10.54 13.48
C ARG A 40 -25.88 -10.47 13.11
N LEU A 41 -26.22 -11.03 11.96
CA LEU A 41 -27.59 -11.08 11.46
C LEU A 41 -27.98 -12.54 11.19
N THR A 42 -29.26 -12.83 11.36
CA THR A 42 -29.91 -14.04 10.85
C THR A 42 -30.73 -13.65 9.62
N ARG A 43 -31.08 -14.62 8.76
CA ARG A 43 -31.89 -14.35 7.56
C ARG A 43 -33.23 -13.68 7.88
N THR A 44 -33.83 -14.03 9.03
CA THR A 44 -35.08 -13.44 9.53
C THR A 44 -34.94 -11.96 9.88
N ASN A 45 -33.80 -11.56 10.43
CA ASN A 45 -33.58 -10.18 10.89
C ASN A 45 -33.00 -9.30 9.77
N ALA A 46 -32.46 -9.93 8.74
CA ALA A 46 -31.79 -9.25 7.63
C ALA A 46 -32.76 -8.45 6.75
N THR A 47 -34.02 -8.86 6.65
CA THR A 47 -35.03 -8.20 5.80
C THR A 47 -35.35 -6.78 6.26
N ASP A 48 -35.26 -6.51 7.55
CA ASP A 48 -35.60 -5.18 8.12
C ASP A 48 -34.35 -4.33 8.38
N THR A 49 -33.16 -4.90 8.18
CA THR A 49 -31.89 -4.23 8.44
C THR A 49 -31.31 -3.65 7.16
N LEU A 50 -30.99 -2.35 7.16
CA LEU A 50 -30.28 -1.70 6.07
C LEU A 50 -28.76 -1.73 6.32
N THR A 51 -27.99 -2.04 5.28
CA THR A 51 -26.53 -2.01 5.30
C THR A 51 -25.99 -1.03 4.26
N PRO A 52 -24.88 -0.33 4.56
CA PRO A 52 -24.28 0.58 3.60
C PRO A 52 -23.76 -0.18 2.38
N VAL A 53 -23.90 0.42 1.21
CA VAL A 53 -23.39 -0.14 -0.05
C VAL A 53 -21.87 -0.06 -0.13
N TRP A 54 -21.28 0.90 0.58
CA TRP A 54 -19.86 1.25 0.46
C TRP A 54 -18.89 0.07 0.71
N PRO A 55 -19.03 -0.75 1.77
CA PRO A 55 -18.14 -1.89 2.03
C PRO A 55 -18.16 -2.95 0.93
N TYR A 56 -19.22 -3.02 0.14
CA TYR A 56 -19.40 -4.03 -0.91
C TYR A 56 -19.07 -3.49 -2.31
N LYS A 57 -19.02 -2.16 -2.48
CA LYS A 57 -18.79 -1.50 -3.76
C LYS A 57 -17.46 -0.77 -3.83
N PHE A 58 -17.09 0.01 -2.83
CA PHE A 58 -15.96 0.95 -2.92
C PHE A 58 -14.75 0.53 -2.09
N ASP A 59 -14.96 -0.24 -1.03
CA ASP A 59 -13.90 -0.74 -0.16
C ASP A 59 -12.92 -1.65 -0.93
N THR A 60 -11.65 -1.66 -0.54
CA THR A 60 -10.62 -2.50 -1.18
C THR A 60 -10.95 -3.99 -1.05
N THR A 61 -11.49 -4.42 0.09
CA THR A 61 -11.92 -5.80 0.39
C THR A 61 -13.00 -6.29 -0.56
N SER A 62 -13.82 -5.39 -1.11
CA SER A 62 -14.86 -5.76 -2.07
C SER A 62 -14.34 -6.10 -3.47
N THR A 63 -13.06 -5.84 -3.75
CA THR A 63 -12.44 -6.12 -5.05
C THR A 63 -12.38 -7.62 -5.33
N VAL A 64 -12.02 -8.44 -4.33
CA VAL A 64 -11.96 -9.90 -4.46
C VAL A 64 -13.34 -10.48 -4.79
N TRP A 65 -14.36 -10.02 -4.09
CA TRP A 65 -15.75 -10.45 -4.26
C TRP A 65 -16.25 -10.14 -5.66
N ARG A 66 -16.06 -8.91 -6.14
CA ARG A 66 -16.46 -8.53 -7.50
C ARG A 66 -15.73 -9.33 -8.57
N ALA A 67 -14.44 -9.58 -8.37
CA ALA A 67 -13.66 -10.33 -9.34
C ALA A 67 -14.21 -11.76 -9.47
N PHE A 68 -14.53 -12.43 -8.35
CA PHE A 68 -15.08 -13.79 -8.40
C PHE A 68 -16.52 -13.80 -8.88
N ALA A 69 -17.31 -12.78 -8.52
CA ALA A 69 -18.67 -12.63 -9.03
C ALA A 69 -18.68 -12.50 -10.55
N GLN A 70 -17.69 -11.80 -11.12
CA GLN A 70 -17.52 -11.73 -12.57
C GLN A 70 -17.01 -13.05 -13.16
N LEU A 71 -16.06 -13.74 -12.51
CA LEU A 71 -15.55 -15.04 -12.97
C LEU A 71 -16.68 -16.08 -13.06
N PHE A 72 -17.51 -16.16 -12.03
CA PHE A 72 -18.63 -17.12 -11.95
C PHE A 72 -19.93 -16.58 -12.56
N ASN A 73 -19.93 -15.35 -13.09
CA ASN A 73 -21.10 -14.67 -13.64
C ASN A 73 -22.32 -14.69 -12.69
N LEU A 74 -22.11 -14.35 -11.42
CA LEU A 74 -23.14 -14.38 -10.39
C LEU A 74 -24.18 -13.26 -10.61
N THR A 75 -25.44 -13.65 -10.75
CA THR A 75 -26.57 -12.72 -10.96
C THR A 75 -27.06 -12.07 -9.67
N SER A 76 -26.77 -12.69 -8.51
CA SER A 76 -26.97 -12.13 -7.17
C SER A 76 -26.21 -10.82 -6.95
N PHE A 77 -25.09 -10.61 -7.66
CA PHE A 77 -24.36 -9.35 -7.61
C PHE A 77 -25.05 -8.30 -8.48
N PRO A 78 -25.57 -7.23 -7.85
CA PRO A 78 -26.36 -6.25 -8.55
C PRO A 78 -25.45 -5.49 -9.53
N PRO A 79 -25.99 -5.04 -10.68
CA PRO A 79 -25.21 -4.26 -11.63
C PRO A 79 -24.53 -3.06 -11.00
N CYS A 80 -25.15 -2.46 -9.98
CA CYS A 80 -24.62 -1.25 -9.35
C CYS A 80 -23.36 -1.50 -8.51
N VAL A 81 -23.26 -2.64 -7.82
CA VAL A 81 -22.06 -3.04 -7.06
C VAL A 81 -20.94 -3.44 -8.02
N ARG A 82 -21.27 -4.05 -9.16
CA ARG A 82 -20.31 -4.38 -10.23
C ARG A 82 -19.87 -3.17 -11.08
N TYR A 83 -20.26 -1.95 -10.72
CA TYR A 83 -20.03 -0.73 -11.49
C TYR A 83 -20.62 -0.71 -12.91
N ALA A 84 -21.60 -1.58 -13.19
CA ALA A 84 -22.34 -1.55 -14.44
C ALA A 84 -23.44 -0.47 -14.45
N SER A 85 -23.89 -0.02 -13.26
CA SER A 85 -24.84 1.09 -13.11
C SER A 85 -24.62 1.89 -11.82
N ALA A 86 -25.30 3.04 -11.69
CA ALA A 86 -25.39 3.75 -10.41
C ALA A 86 -26.26 2.98 -9.42
N CYS A 87 -25.94 3.04 -8.13
CA CYS A 87 -26.80 2.43 -7.10
C CYS A 87 -27.95 3.39 -6.79
N PRO A 88 -29.19 2.87 -6.62
CA PRO A 88 -30.36 3.71 -6.38
C PRO A 88 -30.37 4.36 -5.00
N SER A 89 -29.62 3.80 -4.04
CA SER A 89 -29.49 4.27 -2.67
C SER A 89 -28.06 4.00 -2.17
N GLU A 90 -27.66 4.73 -1.14
CA GLU A 90 -26.41 4.50 -0.39
C GLU A 90 -26.49 3.26 0.52
N ASN A 91 -27.70 2.79 0.80
CA ASN A 91 -27.99 1.62 1.61
C ASN A 91 -28.73 0.55 0.80
N MET A 92 -28.50 -0.71 1.14
CA MET A 92 -29.21 -1.87 0.61
C MET A 92 -29.76 -2.76 1.72
N ASN A 93 -30.76 -3.57 1.39
CA ASN A 93 -31.34 -4.52 2.34
C ASN A 93 -30.31 -5.59 2.70
N SER A 94 -30.17 -5.95 3.97
CA SER A 94 -29.17 -6.94 4.38
C SER A 94 -29.47 -8.34 3.85
N SER A 95 -30.74 -8.67 3.55
CA SER A 95 -31.09 -9.92 2.86
C SER A 95 -30.34 -10.08 1.53
N PHE A 96 -30.10 -8.99 0.82
CA PHE A 96 -29.34 -8.97 -0.41
C PHE A 96 -27.87 -9.37 -0.22
N VAL A 97 -27.28 -8.99 0.92
CA VAL A 97 -25.93 -9.37 1.28
C VAL A 97 -25.85 -10.88 1.51
N PHE A 98 -26.87 -11.49 2.13
CA PHE A 98 -26.94 -12.95 2.25
C PHE A 98 -26.98 -13.63 0.88
N ASP A 99 -27.78 -13.13 -0.06
CA ASP A 99 -27.85 -13.73 -1.40
C ASP A 99 -26.50 -13.62 -2.15
N ILE A 100 -25.77 -12.51 -1.96
CA ILE A 100 -24.40 -12.35 -2.45
C ILE A 100 -23.47 -13.41 -1.83
N MET A 101 -23.52 -13.59 -0.51
CA MET A 101 -22.63 -14.50 0.21
C MET A 101 -22.94 -15.96 -0.11
N ASP A 102 -24.22 -16.35 -0.09
CA ASP A 102 -24.70 -17.70 -0.41
C ASP A 102 -24.26 -18.10 -1.82
N SER A 103 -24.57 -17.26 -2.82
CA SER A 103 -24.21 -17.55 -4.22
C SER A 103 -22.69 -17.62 -4.46
N MET A 104 -21.89 -16.85 -3.72
CA MET A 104 -20.43 -16.94 -3.80
C MET A 104 -19.93 -18.24 -3.19
N ALA A 105 -20.40 -18.59 -1.98
CA ALA A 105 -20.03 -19.83 -1.31
C ALA A 105 -20.40 -21.05 -2.17
N ASP A 106 -21.63 -21.08 -2.71
CA ASP A 106 -22.11 -22.14 -3.59
C ASP A 106 -21.27 -22.24 -4.87
N ALA A 107 -20.91 -21.10 -5.48
CA ALA A 107 -20.10 -21.09 -6.68
C ALA A 107 -18.68 -21.60 -6.42
N VAL A 108 -18.08 -21.27 -5.28
CA VAL A 108 -16.73 -21.74 -4.89
C VAL A 108 -16.76 -23.22 -4.50
N ALA A 109 -17.82 -23.68 -3.82
CA ALA A 109 -18.00 -25.09 -3.46
C ALA A 109 -18.16 -25.97 -4.71
N ASN A 110 -18.89 -25.49 -5.72
CA ASN A 110 -19.21 -26.23 -6.95
C ASN A 110 -18.20 -26.01 -8.09
N VAL A 111 -17.02 -25.46 -7.80
CA VAL A 111 -16.00 -25.23 -8.82
C VAL A 111 -15.64 -26.54 -9.51
N SER A 112 -15.80 -26.56 -10.83
CA SER A 112 -15.40 -27.67 -11.70
C SER A 112 -13.91 -28.01 -11.56
N SER A 113 -13.56 -29.29 -11.69
CA SER A 113 -12.18 -29.80 -11.65
C SER A 113 -11.21 -29.08 -12.59
N THR A 114 -11.71 -28.41 -13.62
CA THR A 114 -10.94 -27.55 -14.54
C THR A 114 -10.20 -26.40 -13.86
N TYR A 115 -10.74 -25.85 -12.76
CA TYR A 115 -10.18 -24.69 -12.05
C TYR A 115 -9.57 -25.05 -10.68
N GLN A 116 -9.65 -26.32 -10.29
CA GLN A 116 -9.16 -26.77 -8.99
C GLN A 116 -7.64 -27.00 -9.05
N PHE A 117 -6.93 -26.54 -8.03
CA PHE A 117 -5.60 -27.07 -7.72
C PHE A 117 -5.76 -28.57 -7.38
N GLN A 118 -5.01 -29.44 -8.07
CA GLN A 118 -5.09 -30.90 -7.97
C GLN A 118 -5.14 -31.38 -6.51
N ASN A 119 -6.33 -31.64 -5.99
CA ASN A 119 -6.52 -32.45 -4.79
C ASN A 119 -6.65 -33.90 -5.25
N SER A 120 -5.53 -34.62 -5.31
CA SER A 120 -5.49 -36.01 -5.78
C SER A 120 -6.28 -37.02 -4.91
N LYS A 121 -6.98 -36.58 -3.85
CA LYS A 121 -7.71 -37.47 -2.91
C LYS A 121 -9.05 -36.96 -2.37
N GLY A 122 -9.67 -35.91 -2.94
CA GLY A 122 -11.04 -35.49 -2.60
C GLY A 122 -11.36 -35.10 -1.14
N LEU A 123 -10.37 -35.13 -0.23
CA LEU A 123 -10.51 -34.92 1.21
C LEU A 123 -9.96 -33.56 1.68
N GLY A 124 -9.68 -32.64 0.75
CA GLY A 124 -9.11 -31.33 1.04
C GLY A 124 -10.04 -30.20 0.61
N PRO A 125 -9.75 -28.95 1.04
CA PRO A 125 -10.57 -27.80 0.66
C PRO A 125 -10.53 -27.55 -0.84
N THR A 126 -11.64 -27.05 -1.38
CA THR A 126 -11.75 -26.61 -2.77
C THR A 126 -11.18 -25.20 -2.88
N ALA A 127 -10.28 -24.95 -3.82
CA ALA A 127 -9.71 -23.62 -4.00
C ALA A 127 -9.60 -23.23 -5.47
N VAL A 128 -9.85 -21.95 -5.73
CA VAL A 128 -9.65 -21.28 -7.02
C VAL A 128 -8.78 -20.08 -6.81
N ALA A 129 -7.77 -19.93 -7.65
CA ALA A 129 -6.99 -18.70 -7.73
C ALA A 129 -7.16 -18.05 -9.09
N MET A 130 -7.17 -16.72 -9.11
CA MET A 130 -7.17 -15.96 -10.35
C MET A 130 -6.41 -14.65 -10.16
N ARG A 131 -5.94 -14.11 -11.27
CA ARG A 131 -5.32 -12.79 -11.32
C ARG A 131 -6.32 -11.80 -11.93
N SER A 132 -6.66 -10.76 -11.18
CA SER A 132 -7.55 -9.69 -11.65
C SER A 132 -6.77 -8.43 -11.98
N GLN A 133 -7.30 -7.67 -12.94
CA GLN A 133 -6.82 -6.34 -13.29
C GLN A 133 -7.93 -5.34 -12.97
N ALA A 134 -7.62 -4.33 -12.16
CA ALA A 134 -8.52 -3.25 -11.81
C ALA A 134 -7.89 -1.90 -12.16
N ASN A 135 -8.70 -0.96 -12.65
CA ASN A 135 -8.24 0.42 -12.84
C ASN A 135 -8.71 1.24 -11.64
N TYR A 136 -7.76 1.73 -10.85
CA TYR A 136 -8.05 2.57 -9.70
C TYR A 136 -8.07 4.03 -10.11
N VAL A 137 -9.21 4.71 -9.93
CA VAL A 137 -9.41 6.11 -10.32
C VAL A 137 -9.88 6.90 -9.10
N ASP A 138 -8.91 7.50 -8.40
CA ASP A 138 -9.20 8.22 -7.16
C ASP A 138 -8.80 9.71 -7.19
N ARG A 139 -7.84 10.09 -8.04
CA ARG A 139 -7.25 11.44 -8.03
C ARG A 139 -7.65 12.25 -9.25
N LEU A 140 -7.73 13.57 -9.09
CA LEU A 140 -8.07 14.51 -10.17
C LEU A 140 -7.18 14.30 -11.42
N HIS A 141 -5.90 14.02 -11.25
CA HIS A 141 -5.00 13.78 -12.38
C HIS A 141 -5.29 12.47 -13.13
N HIS A 142 -5.90 11.46 -12.51
CA HIS A 142 -6.40 10.28 -13.23
C HIS A 142 -7.58 10.61 -14.16
N TYR A 143 -8.33 11.68 -13.86
CA TYR A 143 -9.40 12.20 -14.71
C TYR A 143 -8.86 13.13 -15.79
N LEU A 144 -7.96 14.05 -15.44
CA LEU A 144 -7.40 15.02 -16.39
C LEU A 144 -6.46 14.40 -17.41
N LEU A 145 -5.61 13.45 -16.98
CA LEU A 145 -4.55 12.86 -17.80
C LEU A 145 -4.50 11.33 -17.64
N PRO A 146 -5.60 10.61 -18.00
CA PRO A 146 -5.74 9.19 -17.73
C PRO A 146 -4.66 8.33 -18.39
N GLN A 147 -4.17 8.72 -19.57
CA GLN A 147 -3.14 7.94 -20.28
C GLN A 147 -1.76 7.99 -19.61
N LEU A 148 -1.49 9.04 -18.83
CA LEU A 148 -0.20 9.23 -18.16
C LEU A 148 -0.20 8.67 -16.74
N PHE A 149 -1.35 8.71 -16.05
CA PHE A 149 -1.42 8.39 -14.62
C PHE A 149 -2.27 7.18 -14.26
N ARG A 150 -3.07 6.60 -15.17
CA ARG A 150 -3.80 5.37 -14.85
C ARG A 150 -2.82 4.20 -14.81
N ASN A 151 -2.52 3.77 -13.59
CA ASN A 151 -1.78 2.55 -13.36
C ASN A 151 -2.76 1.42 -13.05
N PRO A 152 -2.84 0.37 -13.90
CA PRO A 152 -3.66 -0.79 -13.59
C PRO A 152 -3.11 -1.48 -12.34
N SER A 153 -4.00 -1.72 -11.38
CA SER A 153 -3.75 -2.57 -10.23
C SER A 153 -3.90 -4.03 -10.65
N TRP A 154 -2.88 -4.83 -10.38
CA TRP A 154 -2.95 -6.28 -10.55
C TRP A 154 -3.07 -6.92 -9.19
N ARG A 155 -4.02 -7.83 -9.04
CA ARG A 155 -4.25 -8.54 -7.78
C ARG A 155 -4.28 -10.03 -8.02
N THR A 156 -3.59 -10.76 -7.15
CA THR A 156 -3.72 -12.22 -7.02
C THR A 156 -4.81 -12.49 -6.00
N ASN A 157 -5.85 -13.19 -6.43
CA ASN A 157 -7.02 -13.50 -5.63
C ASN A 157 -7.12 -15.00 -5.44
N GLN A 158 -7.56 -15.41 -4.25
CA GLN A 158 -7.85 -16.80 -3.96
C GLN A 158 -9.19 -16.90 -3.24
N ALA A 159 -10.00 -17.87 -3.65
CA ALA A 159 -11.19 -18.31 -2.93
C ALA A 159 -10.97 -19.75 -2.48
N ILE A 160 -11.26 -20.04 -1.21
CA ILE A 160 -11.08 -21.35 -0.61
C ILE A 160 -12.35 -21.70 0.15
N TYR A 161 -12.93 -22.86 -0.17
CA TYR A 161 -14.08 -23.43 0.51
C TYR A 161 -13.65 -24.64 1.33
N PHE A 162 -14.00 -24.61 2.62
CA PHE A 162 -13.86 -25.69 3.57
C PHE A 162 -15.25 -26.21 3.90
N GLY A 163 -15.56 -27.44 3.48
CA GLY A 163 -16.81 -28.10 3.84
C GLY A 163 -16.91 -28.38 5.34
N ALA A 164 -18.13 -28.57 5.82
CA ALA A 164 -18.45 -28.79 7.22
C ALA A 164 -17.65 -29.92 7.86
N ASP A 165 -17.37 -31.01 7.13
CA ASP A 165 -16.60 -32.15 7.61
C ASP A 165 -15.14 -31.79 7.95
N LEU A 166 -14.55 -30.87 7.18
CA LEU A 166 -13.21 -30.34 7.40
C LEU A 166 -13.22 -29.28 8.50
N ALA A 167 -14.20 -28.37 8.45
CA ALA A 167 -14.38 -27.27 9.39
C ALA A 167 -14.65 -27.75 10.82
N ALA A 168 -15.37 -28.86 10.98
CA ALA A 168 -15.72 -29.43 12.28
C ALA A 168 -14.58 -30.19 12.97
N ARG A 169 -13.46 -30.48 12.29
CA ARG A 169 -12.37 -31.25 12.89
C ARG A 169 -11.77 -30.49 14.07
N PRO A 170 -11.45 -31.17 15.19
CA PRO A 170 -10.88 -30.50 16.38
C PRO A 170 -9.54 -29.84 16.07
N ASP A 171 -8.83 -30.37 15.08
CA ASP A 171 -7.52 -29.96 14.65
C ASP A 171 -7.56 -29.04 13.41
N PHE A 172 -8.76 -28.58 13.02
CA PHE A 172 -8.96 -27.62 11.94
C PHE A 172 -8.24 -26.30 12.21
N GLY A 173 -7.56 -25.80 11.19
CA GLY A 173 -6.95 -24.48 11.16
C GLY A 173 -6.76 -24.03 9.72
N VAL A 174 -7.16 -22.78 9.42
CA VAL A 174 -7.18 -22.24 8.05
C VAL A 174 -5.80 -22.31 7.38
N CYS A 175 -4.74 -22.07 8.15
CA CYS A 175 -3.34 -22.09 7.67
C CYS A 175 -2.58 -23.38 7.94
N ARG A 176 -3.28 -24.45 8.29
CA ARG A 176 -2.64 -25.75 8.43
C ARG A 176 -2.06 -26.21 7.09
N ARG A 177 -1.05 -27.10 7.13
CA ARG A 177 -0.46 -27.69 5.92
C ARG A 177 -1.51 -28.50 5.14
N SER A 178 -2.13 -27.86 4.16
CA SER A 178 -3.01 -28.43 3.14
C SER A 178 -2.50 -28.06 1.75
N ALA A 179 -2.93 -28.80 0.72
CA ALA A 179 -2.62 -28.47 -0.67
C ALA A 179 -3.22 -27.13 -1.11
N ALA A 180 -4.37 -26.76 -0.53
CA ALA A 180 -5.03 -25.48 -0.70
C ALA A 180 -5.11 -24.76 0.65
N ARG A 181 -4.27 -23.74 0.82
CA ARG A 181 -4.26 -22.82 1.97
C ARG A 181 -4.18 -21.37 1.47
N PRO A 182 -4.66 -20.38 2.25
CA PRO A 182 -4.51 -18.97 1.88
C PRO A 182 -3.05 -18.60 1.65
N LEU A 183 -2.77 -17.80 0.61
CA LEU A 183 -1.47 -17.22 0.34
C LEU A 183 -1.00 -16.36 1.51
N ALA A 184 -1.94 -15.65 2.15
CA ALA A 184 -1.61 -14.77 3.24
C ALA A 184 -1.18 -15.51 4.54
N CYS A 185 -1.25 -16.84 4.60
CA CYS A 185 -0.84 -17.61 5.79
C CYS A 185 0.59 -17.35 6.29
N ASN A 186 1.51 -16.93 5.41
CA ASN A 186 2.88 -16.62 5.81
C ASN A 186 3.14 -15.12 5.98
N GLU A 187 2.11 -14.28 5.79
CA GLU A 187 2.24 -12.83 5.84
C GLU A 187 2.26 -12.33 7.28
N LEU A 188 3.26 -11.50 7.61
CA LEU A 188 3.48 -11.05 8.98
C LEU A 188 2.43 -10.05 9.47
N TRP A 189 1.75 -9.34 8.56
CA TRP A 189 0.74 -8.33 8.90
C TRP A 189 -0.51 -8.92 9.55
N LEU A 190 -0.74 -10.22 9.37
CA LEU A 190 -1.87 -10.94 9.96
C LEU A 190 -1.73 -11.19 11.46
N ASN A 191 -0.55 -10.95 12.01
CA ASN A 191 -0.32 -11.03 13.45
C ASN A 191 -0.49 -9.64 14.06
N SER A 192 -1.72 -9.28 14.42
CA SER A 192 -2.04 -7.99 15.04
C SER A 192 -1.16 -7.70 16.25
N ARG A 193 -0.72 -8.71 17.02
CA ARG A 193 0.20 -8.47 18.17
C ARG A 193 1.56 -7.87 17.76
N ARG A 194 2.01 -8.12 16.53
CA ARG A 194 3.26 -7.56 15.99
C ARG A 194 3.05 -6.32 15.14
N SER A 195 1.87 -6.23 14.56
CA SER A 195 1.49 -5.28 13.52
C SER A 195 0.84 -4.00 14.05
N CYS A 196 0.16 -4.07 15.19
CA CYS A 196 -0.51 -2.91 15.77
C CYS A 196 0.47 -1.83 16.27
N ALA A 197 0.05 -0.58 16.16
CA ALA A 197 0.73 0.55 16.79
C ALA A 197 0.73 0.40 18.32
N PRO A 198 1.81 0.83 19.01
CA PRO A 198 1.86 0.82 20.46
C PRO A 198 0.77 1.74 21.02
N GLY A 199 -0.20 1.16 21.75
CA GLY A 199 -1.30 1.90 22.38
C GLY A 199 -2.69 1.69 21.78
N ASP A 200 -2.87 0.86 20.75
CA ASP A 200 -4.20 0.49 20.24
C ASP A 200 -4.65 -0.90 20.76
N PRO A 201 -5.31 -0.98 21.93
CA PRO A 201 -5.72 -2.26 22.51
C PRO A 201 -6.72 -3.02 21.63
N ARG A 202 -7.55 -2.32 20.85
CA ARG A 202 -8.56 -2.96 19.99
C ARG A 202 -7.88 -3.78 18.90
N CYS A 203 -6.83 -3.23 18.32
CA CYS A 203 -6.00 -3.91 17.34
C CYS A 203 -5.31 -5.15 17.96
N PHE A 204 -4.75 -5.05 19.18
CA PHE A 204 -4.08 -6.17 19.86
C PHE A 204 -5.00 -7.37 20.14
N HIS A 205 -6.29 -7.13 20.42
CA HIS A 205 -7.25 -8.20 20.72
C HIS A 205 -7.53 -9.14 19.55
N GLY A 206 -7.29 -8.70 18.30
CA GLY A 206 -7.45 -9.52 17.10
C GLY A 206 -6.57 -10.78 17.11
N GLY A 207 -5.36 -10.69 17.68
CA GLY A 207 -4.41 -11.80 17.69
C GLY A 207 -3.91 -12.14 16.29
N LEU A 208 -3.82 -13.44 15.97
CA LEU A 208 -3.59 -13.89 14.59
C LEU A 208 -4.95 -13.95 13.87
N VAL A 209 -5.05 -13.34 12.69
CA VAL A 209 -6.29 -13.29 11.89
C VAL A 209 -6.90 -14.68 11.70
N TRP A 210 -6.08 -15.68 11.39
CA TRP A 210 -6.54 -17.05 11.18
C TRP A 210 -7.05 -17.72 12.46
N ASP A 211 -6.40 -17.49 13.59
CA ASP A 211 -6.89 -17.99 14.88
C ASP A 211 -8.21 -17.32 15.27
N HIS A 212 -8.38 -16.05 14.90
CA HIS A 212 -9.64 -15.34 15.09
C HIS A 212 -10.77 -15.92 14.23
N ILE A 213 -10.51 -16.20 12.94
CA ILE A 213 -11.47 -16.85 12.05
C ILE A 213 -11.85 -18.23 12.57
N THR A 214 -10.88 -19.07 12.95
CA THR A 214 -11.16 -20.41 13.49
C THR A 214 -11.92 -20.36 14.82
N ARG A 215 -11.60 -19.43 15.73
CA ARG A 215 -12.38 -19.24 16.97
C ARG A 215 -13.81 -18.81 16.67
N HIS A 216 -14.00 -17.91 15.71
CA HIS A 216 -15.32 -17.44 15.33
C HIS A 216 -16.16 -18.57 14.71
N LEU A 217 -15.57 -19.37 13.82
CA LEU A 217 -16.20 -20.56 13.25
C LEU A 217 -16.71 -21.51 14.34
N ARG A 218 -15.86 -21.83 15.33
CA ARG A 218 -16.25 -22.68 16.48
C ARG A 218 -17.36 -22.06 17.32
N ALA A 219 -17.33 -20.75 17.52
CA ALA A 219 -18.39 -20.04 18.25
C ALA A 219 -19.73 -20.09 17.50
N VAL A 220 -19.72 -19.98 16.17
CA VAL A 220 -20.92 -20.13 15.33
C VAL A 220 -21.44 -21.57 15.40
N GLN A 221 -20.56 -22.56 15.26
CA GLN A 221 -20.94 -23.98 15.39
C GLN A 221 -21.54 -24.30 16.76
N GLY A 222 -21.01 -23.71 17.84
CA GLY A 222 -21.55 -23.88 19.19
C GLY A 222 -22.89 -23.17 19.42
N ALA A 223 -23.14 -22.06 18.71
CA ALA A 223 -24.41 -21.34 18.77
C ALA A 223 -25.53 -22.05 17.99
N PHE A 224 -25.17 -22.82 16.96
CA PHE A 224 -26.09 -23.58 16.10
C PHE A 224 -25.65 -25.04 16.00
N PRO A 225 -25.79 -25.84 17.07
CA PRO A 225 -25.26 -27.21 17.12
C PRO A 225 -25.93 -28.16 16.11
N ASP A 226 -27.19 -27.89 15.74
CA ASP A 226 -27.95 -28.70 14.78
C ASP A 226 -27.63 -28.35 13.32
N LEU A 227 -26.87 -27.29 13.08
CA LEU A 227 -26.48 -26.85 11.74
C LEU A 227 -25.02 -27.21 11.47
N GLN A 228 -24.74 -27.59 10.23
CA GLN A 228 -23.39 -27.73 9.73
C GLN A 228 -22.87 -26.37 9.27
N VAL A 229 -21.66 -26.01 9.69
CA VAL A 229 -21.06 -24.72 9.35
C VAL A 229 -19.90 -24.92 8.39
N ASP A 230 -20.08 -24.43 7.17
CA ASP A 230 -19.03 -24.32 6.17
C ASP A 230 -18.23 -23.02 6.34
N LEU A 231 -17.01 -22.99 5.81
CA LEU A 231 -16.20 -21.78 5.76
C LEU A 231 -15.73 -21.49 4.34
N THR A 232 -16.08 -20.31 3.83
CA THR A 232 -15.48 -19.75 2.61
C THR A 232 -14.55 -18.60 2.98
N VAL A 233 -13.31 -18.65 2.50
CA VAL A 233 -12.31 -17.60 2.67
C VAL A 233 -12.00 -17.02 1.30
N LEU A 234 -12.11 -15.70 1.19
CA LEU A 234 -11.67 -14.94 0.03
C LEU A 234 -10.49 -14.08 0.45
N GLU A 235 -9.42 -14.10 -0.31
CA GLU A 235 -8.27 -13.23 -0.10
C GLU A 235 -7.82 -12.57 -1.40
N SER A 236 -7.30 -11.36 -1.28
CA SER A 236 -6.67 -10.64 -2.36
C SER A 236 -5.36 -10.06 -1.90
N SER A 237 -4.41 -10.08 -2.81
CA SER A 237 -3.12 -9.48 -2.63
C SER A 237 -2.77 -8.71 -3.89
N GLU A 238 -2.54 -7.42 -3.75
CA GLU A 238 -2.02 -6.60 -4.82
C GLU A 238 -0.56 -6.94 -5.12
N ASP A 239 -0.21 -6.95 -6.41
CA ASP A 239 1.17 -7.05 -6.82
C ASP A 239 1.94 -5.82 -6.33
N ALA A 240 3.17 -6.02 -5.85
CA ALA A 240 4.00 -4.92 -5.42
C ALA A 240 4.19 -3.93 -6.58
N ARG A 241 3.65 -2.71 -6.42
CA ARG A 241 3.85 -1.62 -7.39
C ARG A 241 5.24 -1.05 -7.20
N VAL A 242 6.25 -1.76 -7.71
CA VAL A 242 7.64 -1.32 -7.58
C VAL A 242 7.88 -0.18 -8.56
N CYS A 243 7.98 1.04 -8.04
CA CYS A 243 8.55 2.16 -8.77
C CYS A 243 10.04 1.86 -8.99
N ARG A 244 10.39 1.36 -10.18
CA ARG A 244 11.78 1.07 -10.56
C ARG A 244 12.50 2.38 -10.88
N GLY A 245 13.07 3.01 -9.85
CA GLY A 245 13.95 4.16 -9.98
C GLY A 245 15.36 3.85 -9.45
N LEU A 246 16.07 4.91 -9.03
CA LEU A 246 17.28 4.76 -8.23
C LEU A 246 17.00 4.25 -6.81
N SER A 247 15.74 4.09 -6.40
CA SER A 247 15.32 3.37 -5.18
C SER A 247 14.24 2.36 -5.49
N ILE A 248 14.17 1.32 -4.66
CA ILE A 248 13.10 0.33 -4.69
C ILE A 248 12.09 0.75 -3.63
N THR A 249 11.00 1.34 -4.09
CA THR A 249 9.81 1.56 -3.25
C THR A 249 8.65 0.86 -3.92
N GLY A 250 8.01 -0.03 -3.18
CA GLY A 250 6.85 -0.77 -3.61
C GLY A 250 5.74 -0.72 -2.57
N ARG A 251 4.50 -0.58 -3.03
CA ARG A 251 3.32 -0.70 -2.16
C ARG A 251 2.52 -1.94 -2.55
N ARG A 252 1.99 -2.62 -1.56
CA ARG A 252 1.11 -3.77 -1.70
C ARG A 252 -0.05 -3.66 -0.71
N TYR A 253 -1.25 -3.85 -1.21
CA TYR A 253 -2.47 -3.94 -0.42
C TYR A 253 -2.84 -5.41 -0.28
N VAL A 254 -3.26 -5.81 0.91
CA VAL A 254 -3.70 -7.18 1.16
C VAL A 254 -5.00 -7.15 1.93
N ASP A 255 -5.95 -7.97 1.52
CA ASP A 255 -7.24 -8.13 2.16
C ASP A 255 -7.58 -9.61 2.31
N VAL A 256 -8.19 -9.93 3.45
CA VAL A 256 -8.69 -11.25 3.80
C VAL A 256 -10.11 -11.08 4.30
N ASP A 257 -11.06 -11.64 3.55
CA ASP A 257 -12.49 -11.44 3.74
C ASP A 257 -12.88 -9.95 3.66
N TYR A 258 -14.14 -9.62 3.95
CA TYR A 258 -14.59 -8.23 4.16
C TYR A 258 -14.17 -7.65 5.52
N ARG A 259 -13.33 -8.38 6.29
CA ARG A 259 -13.06 -8.09 7.71
C ARG A 259 -11.66 -7.60 7.96
N TYR A 260 -10.69 -8.08 7.19
CA TYR A 260 -9.29 -7.80 7.44
C TYR A 260 -8.64 -7.13 6.25
N GLU A 261 -7.94 -6.04 6.54
CA GLU A 261 -7.21 -5.29 5.54
C GLU A 261 -5.89 -4.79 6.12
N GLY A 262 -4.86 -4.80 5.27
CA GLY A 262 -3.55 -4.25 5.59
C GLY A 262 -2.89 -3.62 4.37
N GLY A 263 -2.17 -2.54 4.61
CA GLY A 263 -1.25 -1.95 3.65
C GLY A 263 0.19 -2.29 4.03
N LEU A 264 0.95 -2.80 3.07
CA LEU A 264 2.39 -3.03 3.17
C LEU A 264 3.14 -2.06 2.25
N LEU A 265 4.21 -1.49 2.79
CA LEU A 265 5.17 -0.67 2.06
C LEU A 265 6.53 -1.36 2.14
N THR A 266 7.05 -1.81 1.00
CA THR A 266 8.41 -2.30 0.86
C THR A 266 9.29 -1.14 0.42
N SER A 267 10.33 -0.81 1.17
CA SER A 267 11.23 0.29 0.81
C SER A 267 12.66 0.05 1.29
N ASP A 268 13.61 0.30 0.39
CA ASP A 268 15.04 0.33 0.69
C ASP A 268 15.53 1.70 1.23
N ALA A 269 14.59 2.60 1.55
CA ALA A 269 14.90 3.97 1.95
C ALA A 269 15.75 4.05 3.22
N LEU A 270 15.59 3.11 4.17
CA LEU A 270 16.44 3.07 5.37
C LEU A 270 17.91 2.78 5.04
N GLU A 271 18.16 1.85 4.13
CA GLU A 271 19.51 1.50 3.70
C GLU A 271 20.14 2.67 2.93
N ARG A 272 19.36 3.27 2.02
CA ARG A 272 19.82 4.37 1.17
C ARG A 272 19.87 5.72 1.87
N TYR A 273 19.26 5.86 3.05
CA TYR A 273 19.24 7.10 3.80
C TYR A 273 20.65 7.65 4.03
N ARG A 274 21.62 6.78 4.36
CA ARG A 274 23.02 7.21 4.56
C ARG A 274 23.61 7.80 3.29
N VAL A 275 23.36 7.18 2.13
CA VAL A 275 23.83 7.65 0.83
C VAL A 275 23.22 9.01 0.50
N VAL A 276 21.90 9.16 0.67
CA VAL A 276 21.19 10.44 0.45
C VAL A 276 21.73 11.53 1.38
N ALA A 277 21.95 11.21 2.66
CA ALA A 277 22.52 12.13 3.64
C ALA A 277 23.93 12.58 3.25
N TYR A 278 24.80 11.66 2.82
CA TYR A 278 26.16 11.99 2.37
C TYR A 278 26.16 12.83 1.09
N LEU A 279 25.28 12.53 0.11
CA LEU A 279 25.14 13.35 -1.10
C LEU A 279 24.74 14.79 -0.77
N ARG A 280 23.78 14.98 0.14
CA ARG A 280 23.35 16.31 0.59
C ARG A 280 24.45 17.04 1.35
N LEU A 281 25.09 16.36 2.31
CA LEU A 281 26.19 16.91 3.09
C LEU A 281 27.35 17.34 2.20
N PHE A 282 27.74 16.51 1.23
CA PHE A 282 28.80 16.83 0.29
C PHE A 282 28.46 18.02 -0.60
N GLY A 283 27.25 18.06 -1.17
CA GLY A 283 26.78 19.19 -1.97
C GLY A 283 26.79 20.52 -1.20
N GLN A 284 26.43 20.48 0.09
CA GLN A 284 26.44 21.67 0.95
C GLN A 284 27.84 22.06 1.40
N LEU A 285 28.67 21.11 1.79
CA LEU A 285 30.05 21.39 2.17
C LEU A 285 30.79 22.04 0.99
N TYR A 286 30.61 21.53 -0.22
CA TYR A 286 31.14 22.15 -1.43
C TYR A 286 30.64 23.60 -1.60
N PHE A 287 29.33 23.83 -1.41
CA PHE A 287 28.76 25.17 -1.48
C PHE A 287 29.39 26.13 -0.44
N PHE A 288 29.53 25.69 0.82
CA PHE A 288 30.14 26.51 1.87
C PHE A 288 31.61 26.81 1.59
N VAL A 289 32.39 25.78 1.22
CA VAL A 289 33.80 25.95 0.83
C VAL A 289 33.90 26.97 -0.29
N ARG A 290 33.05 26.86 -1.32
CA ARG A 290 33.02 27.81 -2.43
C ARG A 290 32.69 29.23 -1.99
N VAL A 291 31.70 29.42 -1.12
CA VAL A 291 31.34 30.74 -0.58
C VAL A 291 32.51 31.34 0.20
N LEU A 292 33.22 30.55 1.00
CA LEU A 292 34.41 30.99 1.73
C LEU A 292 35.54 31.39 0.79
N PHE A 293 35.81 30.60 -0.26
CA PHE A 293 36.79 30.95 -1.29
C PHE A 293 36.40 32.23 -2.04
N LEU A 294 35.12 32.41 -2.39
CA LEU A 294 34.64 33.62 -3.07
C LEU A 294 34.80 34.86 -2.19
N LEU A 295 34.47 34.75 -0.91
CA LEU A 295 34.67 35.82 0.07
C LEU A 295 36.17 36.14 0.25
N GLY A 296 37.00 35.10 0.32
CA GLY A 296 38.46 35.20 0.37
C GLY A 296 39.02 35.90 -0.86
N SER A 297 38.56 35.52 -2.06
CA SER A 297 38.94 36.18 -3.32
C SER A 297 38.53 37.64 -3.33
N CYS A 298 37.30 37.98 -2.91
CA CYS A 298 36.87 39.38 -2.77
C CYS A 298 37.77 40.16 -1.82
N TYR A 299 38.22 39.55 -0.72
CA TYR A 299 39.13 40.16 0.23
C TYR A 299 40.52 40.39 -0.37
N VAL A 300 41.12 39.36 -0.97
CA VAL A 300 42.45 39.45 -1.60
C VAL A 300 42.44 40.51 -2.70
N THR A 301 41.42 40.52 -3.56
CA THR A 301 41.28 41.54 -4.62
C THR A 301 41.18 42.95 -4.04
N ARG A 302 40.43 43.16 -2.94
CA ARG A 302 40.30 44.49 -2.33
C ARG A 302 41.54 44.95 -1.57
N VAL A 303 42.32 44.03 -1.00
CA VAL A 303 43.57 44.38 -0.33
C VAL A 303 44.67 44.77 -1.32
N ALA A 304 44.62 44.23 -2.55
CA ALA A 304 45.59 44.56 -3.59
C ALA A 304 45.44 45.99 -4.16
N GLU A 305 44.24 46.58 -4.10
CA GLU A 305 43.99 47.96 -4.55
C GLU A 305 44.79 48.97 -3.70
N GLU A 306 45.54 49.88 -4.35
CA GLU A 306 46.39 50.89 -3.68
C GLU A 306 45.64 51.67 -2.59
N LYS A 307 44.38 52.06 -2.88
CA LYS A 307 43.49 52.77 -1.94
C LYS A 307 43.31 52.07 -0.60
N TYR A 308 43.41 50.75 -0.57
CA TYR A 308 43.19 49.95 0.61
C TYR A 308 44.47 49.43 1.25
N GLN A 309 45.66 49.60 0.65
CA GLN A 309 46.91 49.06 1.21
C GLN A 309 47.17 49.56 2.64
N LEU A 310 47.02 50.87 2.87
CA LEU A 310 47.21 51.53 4.17
C LEU A 310 45.94 51.53 5.06
N ALA A 311 44.81 51.01 4.56
CA ALA A 311 43.55 51.04 5.30
C ALA A 311 43.51 50.01 6.44
N SER A 312 42.74 50.31 7.49
CA SER A 312 42.52 49.41 8.63
C SER A 312 41.87 48.08 8.20
N ARG A 313 42.17 46.99 8.93
CA ARG A 313 41.59 45.64 8.66
C ARG A 313 40.06 45.66 8.58
N ARG A 314 39.39 46.44 9.45
CA ARG A 314 37.93 46.57 9.43
C ARG A 314 37.42 47.18 8.13
N ASN A 315 38.11 48.19 7.59
CA ASN A 315 37.74 48.81 6.33
C ASN A 315 37.95 47.86 5.13
N LYS A 316 39.05 47.09 5.14
CA LYS A 316 39.31 46.03 4.15
C LYS A 316 38.20 44.98 4.13
N VAL A 317 37.83 44.44 5.30
CA VAL A 317 36.75 43.46 5.44
C VAL A 317 35.40 44.05 5.02
N LYS A 318 35.08 45.28 5.42
CA LYS A 318 33.83 45.96 5.03
C LYS A 318 33.74 46.18 3.53
N ALA A 319 34.85 46.52 2.87
CA ALA A 319 34.92 46.66 1.42
C ALA A 319 34.71 45.32 0.71
N ALA A 320 35.39 44.26 1.15
CA ALA A 320 35.24 42.90 0.61
C ALA A 320 33.80 42.38 0.76
N ALA A 321 33.21 42.53 1.95
CA ALA A 321 31.82 42.15 2.21
C ALA A 321 30.83 42.91 1.32
N ARG A 322 31.05 44.20 1.06
CA ARG A 322 30.21 45.00 0.15
C ARG A 322 30.25 44.47 -1.29
N VAL A 323 31.42 44.02 -1.76
CA VAL A 323 31.53 43.39 -3.09
C VAL A 323 30.84 42.04 -3.09
N PHE A 324 31.07 41.23 -2.07
CA PHE A 324 30.46 39.92 -1.94
C PHE A 324 28.93 39.99 -2.00
N VAL A 325 28.31 40.93 -1.28
CA VAL A 325 26.85 41.12 -1.27
C VAL A 325 26.31 41.64 -2.61
N ARG A 326 27.15 42.27 -3.45
CA ARG A 326 26.76 42.69 -4.81
C ARG A 326 26.89 41.59 -5.85
N LEU A 327 27.56 40.47 -5.54
CA LEU A 327 27.64 39.35 -6.46
C LEU A 327 26.25 38.73 -6.61
N PRO A 328 25.76 38.52 -7.84
CA PRO A 328 24.46 37.89 -8.05
C PRO A 328 24.49 36.47 -7.50
N SER A 329 23.53 36.16 -6.63
CA SER A 329 23.40 34.84 -5.98
C SER A 329 23.37 33.68 -6.98
N HIS A 330 22.77 33.92 -8.15
CA HIS A 330 22.71 32.96 -9.26
C HIS A 330 24.11 32.53 -9.74
N ALA A 331 25.10 33.43 -9.79
CA ALA A 331 26.45 33.07 -10.20
C ALA A 331 27.16 32.17 -9.17
N ILE A 332 26.87 32.38 -7.89
CA ILE A 332 27.42 31.59 -6.78
C ILE A 332 26.83 30.18 -6.77
N ILE A 333 25.51 30.09 -6.94
CA ILE A 333 24.77 28.81 -6.90
C ILE A 333 25.00 28.01 -8.18
N TYR A 334 24.81 28.62 -9.35
CA TYR A 334 24.83 27.92 -10.64
C TYR A 334 26.19 27.89 -11.33
N GLY A 335 27.22 28.55 -10.78
CA GLY A 335 28.55 28.51 -11.39
C GLY A 335 29.27 27.15 -11.27
N SER A 336 28.64 26.13 -10.68
CA SER A 336 29.17 24.76 -10.61
C SER A 336 27.98 23.79 -10.58
N PRO A 337 27.94 22.79 -11.46
CA PRO A 337 26.84 21.84 -11.51
C PRO A 337 26.90 20.80 -10.37
N LEU A 338 28.04 20.68 -9.67
CA LEU A 338 28.27 19.58 -8.73
C LEU A 338 27.25 19.52 -7.58
N PRO A 339 26.97 20.62 -6.82
CA PRO A 339 25.94 20.57 -5.79
C PRO A 339 24.58 20.22 -6.37
N VAL A 340 24.22 20.79 -7.52
CA VAL A 340 22.94 20.57 -8.19
C VAL A 340 22.78 19.08 -8.53
N ILE A 341 23.80 18.45 -9.10
CA ILE A 341 23.79 17.01 -9.41
C ILE A 341 23.66 16.18 -8.14
N CYS A 342 24.40 16.48 -7.06
CA CYS A 342 24.28 15.77 -5.79
C CYS A 342 22.84 15.82 -5.25
N TYR A 343 22.19 16.98 -5.33
CA TYR A 343 20.80 17.15 -4.90
C TYR A 343 19.81 16.44 -5.82
N ILE A 344 20.01 16.47 -7.14
CA ILE A 344 19.16 15.75 -8.09
C ILE A 344 19.25 14.24 -7.82
N VAL A 345 20.44 13.69 -7.67
CA VAL A 345 20.62 12.25 -7.39
C VAL A 345 20.03 11.89 -6.04
N ALA A 346 20.28 12.70 -5.00
CA ALA A 346 19.66 12.51 -3.69
C ALA A 346 18.13 12.51 -3.78
N HIS A 347 17.55 13.42 -4.57
CA HIS A 347 16.12 13.52 -4.80
C HIS A 347 15.56 12.32 -5.57
N LEU A 348 16.22 11.88 -6.64
CA LEU A 348 15.79 10.71 -7.41
C LEU A 348 15.78 9.42 -6.57
N VAL A 349 16.60 9.35 -5.53
CA VAL A 349 16.63 8.22 -4.59
C VAL A 349 15.49 8.30 -3.57
N ASP A 350 15.23 9.46 -2.95
CA ASP A 350 14.26 9.56 -1.85
C ASP A 350 12.84 10.01 -2.26
N ALA A 351 12.67 10.58 -3.45
CA ALA A 351 11.39 11.08 -3.94
C ALA A 351 10.32 9.99 -4.05
N PRO A 352 10.57 8.77 -4.59
CA PRO A 352 9.52 7.75 -4.71
C PRO A 352 8.93 7.38 -3.34
N THR A 353 9.81 7.14 -2.37
CA THR A 353 9.47 6.86 -0.98
C THR A 353 8.67 8.02 -0.37
N THR A 354 9.18 9.24 -0.47
CA THR A 354 8.54 10.43 0.11
C THR A 354 7.16 10.68 -0.51
N TYR A 355 7.02 10.53 -1.82
CA TYR A 355 5.75 10.74 -2.50
C TYR A 355 4.71 9.69 -2.13
N GLU A 356 5.08 8.41 -2.02
CA GLU A 356 4.14 7.38 -1.57
C GLU A 356 3.61 7.69 -0.17
N MET A 357 4.49 8.11 0.74
CA MET A 357 4.15 8.42 2.14
C MET A 357 3.28 9.66 2.27
N VAL A 358 3.67 10.73 1.57
CA VAL A 358 2.88 11.96 1.50
C VAL A 358 1.50 11.65 0.90
N SER A 359 1.46 10.85 -0.15
CA SER A 359 0.20 10.49 -0.78
C SER A 359 -0.72 9.71 0.14
N HIS A 360 -0.18 8.89 1.05
CA HIS A 360 -0.98 8.22 2.08
C HIS A 360 -1.55 9.18 3.13
N GLN A 361 -0.81 10.24 3.50
CA GLN A 361 -1.32 11.26 4.42
C GLN A 361 -2.42 12.11 3.79
N PHE A 362 -2.36 12.30 2.47
CA PHE A 362 -3.31 13.10 1.71
C PHE A 362 -4.37 12.27 0.99
N ASP A 363 -4.34 10.94 1.05
CA ASP A 363 -5.48 10.10 0.69
C ASP A 363 -6.47 10.25 1.85
N PRO A 364 -7.53 11.07 1.72
CA PRO A 364 -8.61 10.99 2.67
C PRO A 364 -9.25 9.64 2.39
N GLY A 365 -9.12 8.65 3.29
CA GLY A 365 -9.78 7.35 3.18
C GLY A 365 -11.33 7.42 3.18
N TRP A 366 -11.92 8.50 2.68
CA TRP A 366 -13.33 8.85 2.81
C TRP A 366 -13.88 9.87 1.78
N ALA A 367 -13.18 10.29 0.71
CA ALA A 367 -13.74 11.31 -0.20
C ALA A 367 -13.69 10.97 -1.70
N PHE A 368 -14.85 10.49 -2.23
CA PHE A 368 -15.36 10.64 -3.62
C PHE A 368 -14.47 10.10 -4.78
N SER A 369 -14.92 9.43 -5.85
CA SER A 369 -16.22 9.17 -6.45
C SER A 369 -15.98 8.28 -7.70
N THR A 370 -16.94 7.41 -8.02
CA THR A 370 -17.36 7.00 -9.38
C THR A 370 -16.33 6.86 -10.52
N SER A 371 -15.99 5.64 -10.96
CA SER A 371 -16.01 5.27 -12.39
C SER A 371 -15.64 3.80 -12.63
N ALA A 372 -16.15 3.27 -13.74
CA ALA A 372 -16.31 1.86 -14.06
C ALA A 372 -15.00 1.03 -14.08
N LEU A 373 -15.05 -0.12 -13.38
CA LEU A 373 -14.14 -1.23 -13.60
C LEU A 373 -14.49 -1.89 -14.94
N ARG A 374 -13.59 -1.81 -15.91
CA ARG A 374 -13.58 -2.72 -17.07
C ARG A 374 -12.56 -3.81 -16.77
N THR A 375 -13.00 -4.90 -16.15
CA THR A 375 -12.18 -6.08 -15.90
C THR A 375 -12.05 -6.88 -17.19
N THR A 376 -10.87 -6.85 -17.81
CA THR A 376 -10.52 -7.76 -18.90
C THR A 376 -9.92 -9.03 -18.31
N LEU A 377 -10.69 -10.12 -18.30
CA LEU A 377 -10.18 -11.48 -18.05
C LEU A 377 -9.29 -11.87 -19.24
N ARG A 378 -7.96 -11.79 -19.07
CA ARG A 378 -7.01 -12.40 -20.00
C ARG A 378 -6.53 -13.70 -19.38
N SER A 379 -7.10 -14.82 -19.81
CA SER A 379 -6.50 -16.14 -19.60
C SER A 379 -5.22 -16.20 -20.45
N GLN A 380 -4.08 -15.82 -19.89
CA GLN A 380 -2.80 -16.08 -20.55
C GLN A 380 -2.28 -17.46 -20.12
N PRO A 381 -2.05 -18.39 -21.07
CA PRO A 381 -1.23 -19.56 -20.80
C PRO A 381 0.21 -19.10 -20.54
N SER A 382 0.81 -19.66 -19.51
CA SER A 382 2.20 -19.45 -19.08
C SER A 382 3.20 -19.55 -20.24
N LYS A 383 3.79 -18.43 -20.64
CA LYS A 383 5.09 -18.37 -21.34
C LYS A 383 5.88 -17.16 -20.85
N CYS A 384 6.52 -17.28 -19.69
CA CYS A 384 7.76 -16.56 -19.42
C CYS A 384 8.90 -17.41 -20.01
N ALA A 385 9.15 -17.26 -21.31
CA ALA A 385 10.39 -17.74 -21.90
C ALA A 385 11.48 -16.71 -21.59
N MET A 386 12.51 -17.17 -20.88
CA MET A 386 13.81 -16.52 -20.92
C MET A 386 14.28 -16.46 -22.36
N SER A 387 14.77 -15.31 -22.82
CA SER A 387 15.79 -15.29 -23.86
C SER A 387 16.94 -14.44 -23.36
N GLY A 388 17.97 -15.13 -22.88
CA GLY A 388 19.33 -14.63 -22.96
C GLY A 388 19.86 -14.98 -24.35
N SER A 389 20.45 -13.98 -25.00
CA SER A 389 21.51 -14.09 -25.99
C SER A 389 22.18 -12.73 -26.07
#